data_AF-A0A2G1DLE8-F1
#
_entry.id   AF-A0A2G1DLE8-F1
#
_cell.length_a   1.000
_cell.length_b   1.000
_cell.length_c   1.000
_cell.angle_alpha   90.00
_cell.angle_beta   90.00
_cell.angle_gamma   90.00
#
_symmetry.space_group_name_H-M   'P 1'
#
loop_
_entity.id
_entity.type
_entity.pdbx_description
1 polymer ?
#
loop_
_entity_poly.entity_id
_entity_poly.type
_entity_poly.pdbx_seq_one_letter_code
_entity_poly.pdbx_strand_id
1 'polypeptide(L)'
;MSQLNNLFFQIIDNFPNGFILFDENANILYTNSVFTDLLGYEKNYLLNKKKLWELDYHINSPELFKQKITNLMRIKKSNRFSIYIKNDGTLYRCQKQNFSFMNNENETNYFFSIIDNKNDTILEQNYFYSQKLLNEKIDTLRIPLFTIFSSISAFKLKNELNLPLTEQEINLNIDAIEKSANQLNNLIKTLKP
;
A
#
# COMPACT_ATOMS: atom_id res chain seq x y z
N MET A 1 34.80 -7.34 -13.56
CA MET A 1 33.83 -6.23 -13.49
C MET A 1 34.48 -4.97 -14.06
N SER A 2 33.75 -4.18 -14.85
CA SER A 2 34.29 -2.92 -15.39
C SER A 2 34.56 -1.91 -14.27
N GLN A 3 35.51 -1.00 -14.46
CA GLN A 3 35.77 0.09 -13.50
C GLN A 3 34.51 0.91 -13.19
N LEU A 4 33.63 1.08 -14.18
CA LEU A 4 32.36 1.79 -14.05
C LEU A 4 31.38 1.08 -13.10
N ASN A 5 31.31 -0.25 -13.13
CA ASN A 5 30.45 -1.02 -12.21
C ASN A 5 30.92 -0.86 -10.76
N ASN A 6 32.24 -0.87 -10.54
CA ASN A 6 32.80 -0.65 -9.21
C ASN A 6 32.51 0.76 -8.70
N LEU A 7 32.67 1.77 -9.55
CA LEU A 7 32.35 3.17 -9.21
C LEU A 7 30.86 3.33 -8.88
N PHE A 8 29.97 2.70 -9.64
CA PHE A 8 28.53 2.72 -9.36
C PHE A 8 28.23 2.20 -7.95
N PHE A 9 28.71 1.02 -7.59
CA PHE A 9 28.46 0.46 -6.25
C PHE A 9 29.10 1.31 -5.14
N GLN A 10 30.28 1.88 -5.37
CA GLN A 10 30.88 2.81 -4.41
C GLN A 10 30.01 4.06 -4.19
N ILE A 11 29.43 4.63 -5.25
CA ILE A 11 28.50 5.76 -5.14
C ILE A 11 27.27 5.36 -4.32
N ILE A 12 26.69 4.19 -4.59
CA ILE A 12 25.50 3.73 -3.88
C ILE A 12 25.80 3.37 -2.41
N ASP A 13 26.95 2.77 -2.11
CA ASP A 13 27.35 2.45 -0.74
C ASP A 13 27.65 3.71 0.09
N ASN A 14 28.07 4.82 -0.54
CA ASN A 14 28.26 6.11 0.13
C ASN A 14 27.01 7.03 0.04
N PHE A 15 25.92 6.56 -0.56
CA PHE A 15 24.69 7.32 -0.67
C PHE A 15 24.01 7.44 0.71
N PRO A 16 23.60 8.64 1.16
CA PRO A 16 23.12 8.87 2.53
C PRO A 16 21.75 8.22 2.84
N ASN A 17 21.04 7.76 1.81
CA ASN A 17 19.73 7.14 1.93
C ASN A 17 19.85 5.63 1.80
N GLY A 18 18.91 4.90 2.39
CA GLY A 18 18.84 3.45 2.20
C GLY A 18 18.59 3.12 0.73
N PHE A 19 19.28 2.11 0.21
CA PHE A 19 19.11 1.65 -1.16
C PHE A 19 18.89 0.14 -1.18
N ILE A 20 17.93 -0.30 -2.00
CA ILE A 20 17.68 -1.72 -2.25
C ILE A 20 17.31 -1.95 -3.71
N LEU A 21 17.92 -2.97 -4.33
CA LEU A 21 17.67 -3.45 -5.68
C LEU A 21 17.16 -4.89 -5.60
N PHE A 22 16.12 -5.21 -6.35
CA PHE A 22 15.48 -6.51 -6.33
C PHE A 22 14.84 -6.86 -7.68
N ASP A 23 14.58 -8.17 -7.88
CA ASP A 23 13.92 -8.68 -9.08
C ASP A 23 12.40 -8.85 -8.91
N GLU A 24 11.72 -9.29 -9.97
CA GLU A 24 10.28 -9.56 -9.99
C GLU A 24 9.82 -10.68 -9.04
N ASN A 25 10.76 -11.49 -8.53
CA ASN A 25 10.53 -12.58 -7.57
C ASN A 25 10.89 -12.17 -6.14
N ALA A 26 11.09 -10.87 -5.93
CA ALA A 26 11.53 -10.24 -4.68
C ALA A 26 12.86 -10.76 -4.12
N ASN A 27 13.70 -11.37 -4.95
CA ASN A 27 15.08 -11.62 -4.55
C ASN A 27 15.78 -10.28 -4.40
N ILE A 28 16.38 -10.05 -3.24
CA ILE A 28 17.17 -8.87 -3.00
C ILE A 28 18.52 -9.09 -3.67
N LEU A 29 18.81 -8.30 -4.71
CA LEU A 29 20.02 -8.43 -5.51
C LEU A 29 21.16 -7.58 -4.94
N TYR A 30 20.83 -6.43 -4.35
CA TYR A 30 21.81 -5.54 -3.74
C TYR A 30 21.14 -4.61 -2.72
N THR A 31 21.90 -4.22 -1.71
CA THR A 31 21.54 -3.17 -0.76
C THR A 31 22.80 -2.46 -0.25
N ASN A 32 22.69 -1.19 0.13
CA ASN A 32 23.78 -0.46 0.75
C ASN A 32 23.79 -0.62 2.29
N SER A 33 24.86 -0.14 2.94
CA SER A 33 25.01 -0.18 4.39
C SER A 33 23.90 0.58 5.12
N VAL A 34 23.48 1.74 4.59
CA VAL A 34 22.43 2.55 5.22
C VAL A 34 21.14 1.76 5.39
N PHE A 35 20.71 1.00 4.37
CA PHE A 35 19.50 0.19 4.48
C PHE A 35 19.64 -0.96 5.47
N THR A 36 20.80 -1.62 5.53
CA THR A 36 21.06 -2.68 6.52
C THR A 36 21.06 -2.13 7.93
N ASP A 37 21.67 -0.97 8.16
CA ASP A 37 21.75 -0.30 9.46
C ASP A 37 20.37 0.13 9.94
N LEU A 38 19.54 0.66 9.02
CA LEU A 38 18.16 1.05 9.30
C LEU A 38 17.30 -0.09 9.84
N LEU A 39 17.45 -1.28 9.26
CA LEU A 39 16.64 -2.46 9.59
C LEU A 39 17.32 -3.42 10.58
N GLY A 40 18.59 -3.20 10.90
CA GLY A 40 19.39 -4.06 11.78
C GLY A 40 19.77 -5.43 11.19
N TYR A 41 19.59 -5.64 9.88
CA TYR A 41 19.94 -6.93 9.27
C TYR A 41 21.34 -6.93 8.68
N GLU A 42 22.03 -8.05 8.82
CA GLU A 42 23.25 -8.32 8.06
C GLU A 42 22.99 -8.37 6.55
N LYS A 43 23.83 -7.71 5.75
CA LYS A 43 23.70 -7.64 4.28
C LYS A 43 23.55 -9.02 3.66
N ASN A 44 24.44 -9.95 4.01
CA ASN A 44 24.42 -11.31 3.46
C ASN A 44 23.17 -12.10 3.86
N TYR A 45 22.60 -11.81 5.03
CA TYR A 45 21.35 -12.44 5.45
C TYR A 45 20.18 -11.95 4.59
N LEU A 46 20.10 -10.63 4.34
CA LEU A 46 19.08 -10.07 3.45
C LEU A 46 19.14 -10.67 2.05
N LEU A 47 20.31 -10.67 1.42
CA LEU A 47 20.48 -11.12 0.03
C LEU A 47 20.15 -12.61 -0.16
N ASN A 48 20.45 -13.45 0.84
CA ASN A 48 20.39 -14.91 0.67
C ASN A 48 19.21 -15.58 1.38
N LYS A 49 18.60 -14.93 2.38
CA LYS A 49 17.62 -15.55 3.28
C LYS A 49 16.31 -14.79 3.37
N LYS A 50 16.21 -13.60 2.78
CA LYS A 50 15.00 -12.79 2.83
C LYS A 50 14.50 -12.43 1.45
N LYS A 51 13.18 -12.47 1.33
CA LYS A 51 12.43 -11.88 0.24
C LYS A 51 11.97 -10.49 0.65
N LEU A 52 11.90 -9.56 -0.30
CA LEU A 52 11.52 -8.18 0.02
C LEU A 52 10.16 -8.08 0.73
N TRP A 53 9.20 -8.93 0.35
CA TRP A 53 7.87 -8.92 0.98
C TRP A 53 7.89 -9.29 2.46
N GLU A 54 8.88 -10.07 2.93
CA GLU A 54 9.03 -10.38 4.36
C GLU A 54 9.45 -9.18 5.19
N LEU A 55 10.04 -8.16 4.55
CA LEU A 55 10.51 -6.95 5.22
C LEU A 55 9.41 -5.89 5.28
N ASP A 56 8.46 -5.85 4.36
CA ASP A 56 7.42 -4.80 4.28
C ASP A 56 6.12 -5.28 4.95
N TYR A 57 5.76 -4.63 6.06
CA TYR A 57 4.63 -4.99 6.92
C TYR A 57 3.29 -5.08 6.18
N HIS A 58 3.08 -4.24 5.16
CA HIS A 58 1.84 -4.21 4.38
C HIS A 58 1.87 -5.07 3.11
N ILE A 59 3.03 -5.64 2.76
CA ILE A 59 3.12 -6.54 1.61
C ILE A 59 3.03 -7.97 2.10
N ASN A 60 3.91 -8.38 3.02
CA ASN A 60 3.96 -9.64 3.79
C ASN A 60 3.54 -10.99 3.13
N SER A 61 3.23 -11.02 1.84
CA SER A 61 2.87 -12.20 1.05
C SER A 61 3.35 -12.04 -0.40
N PRO A 62 3.63 -13.16 -1.10
CA PRO A 62 3.98 -13.14 -2.52
C PRO A 62 2.90 -12.53 -3.43
N GLU A 63 1.61 -12.74 -3.12
CA GLU A 63 0.48 -12.29 -3.92
C GLU A 63 0.35 -10.76 -3.89
N LEU A 64 0.43 -10.18 -2.69
CA LEU A 64 0.41 -8.73 -2.50
C LEU A 64 1.65 -8.07 -3.12
N PHE A 65 2.80 -8.73 -3.05
CA PHE A 65 4.01 -8.28 -3.73
C PHE A 65 3.80 -8.22 -5.24
N LYS A 66 3.30 -9.32 -5.83
CA LYS A 66 3.01 -9.40 -7.27
C LYS A 66 2.09 -8.28 -7.72
N GLN A 67 1.00 -8.03 -6.99
CA GLN A 67 0.08 -6.91 -7.29
C GLN A 67 0.79 -5.55 -7.25
N LYS A 68 1.62 -5.30 -6.23
CA LYS A 68 2.36 -4.04 -6.12
C LYS A 68 3.36 -3.86 -7.25
N ILE A 69 4.08 -4.90 -7.64
CA ILE A 69 5.06 -4.86 -8.72
C ILE A 69 4.40 -4.69 -10.08
N THR A 70 3.28 -5.37 -10.34
CA THR A 70 2.48 -5.12 -11.56
C THR A 70 2.07 -3.66 -11.68
N ASN A 71 1.59 -3.06 -10.59
CA ASN A 71 1.25 -1.63 -10.62
C ASN A 71 2.49 -0.75 -10.82
N LEU A 72 3.62 -1.06 -10.16
CA LEU A 72 4.86 -0.30 -10.30
C LEU A 72 5.40 -0.34 -11.73
N MET A 73 5.33 -1.49 -12.40
CA MET A 73 5.74 -1.63 -13.81
C MET A 73 4.92 -0.72 -14.75
N ARG A 74 3.64 -0.48 -14.44
CA ARG A 74 2.76 0.40 -15.21
C ARG A 74 3.08 1.88 -15.00
N ILE A 75 3.27 2.30 -13.75
CA ILE A 75 3.50 3.72 -13.41
C ILE A 75 4.98 4.13 -13.47
N LYS A 76 5.89 3.16 -13.56
CA LYS A 76 7.36 3.25 -13.58
C LYS A 76 8.04 3.85 -12.34
N LYS A 77 7.36 4.74 -11.63
CA LYS A 77 7.83 5.41 -10.42
C LYS A 77 6.69 5.52 -9.41
N SER A 78 7.02 5.42 -8.13
CA SER A 78 6.10 5.82 -7.07
C SER A 78 6.84 6.40 -5.88
N ASN A 79 6.20 7.32 -5.18
CA ASN A 79 6.66 7.85 -3.91
C ASN A 79 5.59 7.53 -2.86
N ARG A 80 5.96 6.86 -1.77
CA ARG A 80 5.01 6.41 -0.76
C ARG A 80 5.68 6.19 0.58
N PHE A 81 4.88 6.20 1.63
CA PHE A 81 5.31 5.68 2.93
C PHE A 81 5.30 4.16 2.93
N SER A 82 6.17 3.56 3.73
CA SER A 82 6.23 2.14 3.99
C SER A 82 6.61 1.89 5.43
N ILE A 83 6.24 0.72 5.92
CA ILE A 83 6.60 0.24 7.24
C ILE A 83 7.40 -1.03 7.01
N TYR A 84 8.69 -0.96 7.34
CA TYR A 84 9.56 -2.11 7.35
C TYR A 84 9.59 -2.76 8.73
N ILE A 85 9.79 -4.07 8.77
CA ILE A 85 10.00 -4.85 9.98
C ILE A 85 11.52 -4.98 10.15
N LYS A 86 12.04 -4.55 11.29
CA LYS A 86 13.45 -4.69 11.66
C LYS A 86 13.77 -6.12 12.13
N ASN A 87 15.06 -6.43 12.23
CA ASN A 87 15.55 -7.74 12.70
C ASN A 87 15.03 -8.12 14.10
N ASP A 88 14.83 -7.14 14.98
CA ASP A 88 14.35 -7.27 16.35
C ASP A 88 12.81 -7.30 16.44
N GLY A 89 12.13 -7.22 15.29
CA GLY A 89 10.67 -7.20 15.17
C GLY A 89 10.04 -5.81 15.34
N THR A 90 10.81 -4.77 15.67
CA THR A 90 10.29 -3.40 15.72
C THR A 90 9.95 -2.89 14.33
N LEU A 91 9.06 -1.90 14.26
CA LEU A 91 8.61 -1.31 13.01
C LEU A 91 9.41 -0.04 12.69
N TYR A 92 9.96 0.02 11.48
CA TYR A 92 10.60 1.21 10.94
C TYR A 92 9.72 1.84 9.88
N ARG A 93 9.23 3.06 10.14
CA ARG A 93 8.49 3.82 9.16
C ARG A 93 9.46 4.66 8.34
N CYS A 94 9.21 4.70 7.03
CA CYS A 94 10.03 5.48 6.12
C CYS A 94 9.24 5.95 4.91
N GLN A 95 9.70 7.04 4.29
CA GLN A 95 9.33 7.38 2.94
C GLN A 95 10.26 6.64 1.96
N LYS A 96 9.69 6.06 0.90
CA LYS A 96 10.48 5.45 -0.16
C LYS A 96 10.02 5.85 -1.55
N GLN A 97 11.01 6.04 -2.42
CA GLN A 97 10.81 6.19 -3.85
C GLN A 97 11.14 4.87 -4.53
N ASN A 98 10.16 4.27 -5.20
CA ASN A 98 10.34 3.03 -5.95
C ASN A 98 10.39 3.32 -7.43
N PHE A 99 11.25 2.62 -8.14
CA PHE A 99 11.45 2.72 -9.57
C PHE A 99 11.41 1.32 -10.18
N SER A 100 10.87 1.21 -11.39
CA SER A 100 10.99 0.00 -12.20
C SER A 100 11.65 0.35 -13.53
N PHE A 101 12.54 -0.51 -14.00
CA PHE A 101 13.09 -0.44 -15.34
C PHE A 101 13.18 -1.84 -15.94
N MET A 102 13.10 -1.91 -17.26
CA MET A 102 13.27 -3.16 -18.01
C MET A 102 14.67 -3.14 -18.60
N ASN A 103 15.41 -4.21 -18.41
CA ASN A 103 16.65 -4.42 -19.14
C ASN A 103 16.29 -4.97 -20.53
N ASN A 104 16.65 -4.23 -21.57
CA ASN A 104 16.29 -4.55 -22.95
C ASN A 104 17.09 -5.74 -23.51
N GLU A 105 18.24 -6.10 -22.92
CA GLU A 105 19.07 -7.20 -23.44
C GLU A 105 18.53 -8.57 -23.04
N ASN A 106 17.94 -8.68 -21.85
CA ASN A 106 17.47 -9.94 -21.28
C ASN A 106 15.96 -9.92 -20.96
N GLU A 107 15.25 -8.88 -21.41
CA GLU A 107 13.81 -8.64 -21.20
C GLU A 107 13.38 -8.77 -19.72
N THR A 108 14.29 -8.54 -18.78
CA THR A 108 14.04 -8.74 -17.35
C THR A 108 13.71 -7.42 -16.67
N ASN A 109 12.69 -7.42 -15.80
CA ASN A 109 12.34 -6.26 -15.00
C ASN A 109 13.15 -6.20 -13.70
N TYR A 110 13.70 -5.02 -13.43
CA TYR A 110 14.41 -4.71 -12.19
C TYR A 110 13.75 -3.55 -11.47
N PHE A 111 13.85 -3.60 -10.15
CA PHE A 111 13.22 -2.63 -9.27
C PHE A 111 14.22 -2.15 -8.24
N PHE A 112 14.24 -0.85 -7.99
CA PHE A 112 15.01 -0.34 -6.87
C PHE A 112 14.19 0.65 -6.06
N SER A 113 14.53 0.75 -4.78
CA SER A 113 13.94 1.71 -3.86
C SER A 113 15.02 2.53 -3.19
N ILE A 114 14.76 3.83 -3.09
CA ILE A 114 15.51 4.76 -2.26
C ILE A 114 14.66 5.06 -1.03
N ILE A 115 15.18 4.76 0.15
CA ILE A 115 14.54 4.90 1.45
C ILE A 115 15.11 6.16 2.10
N ASP A 116 14.25 7.14 2.37
CA ASP A 116 14.66 8.31 3.11
C ASP A 116 14.91 7.94 4.58
N ASN A 117 16.13 8.21 5.04
CA ASN A 117 16.59 7.99 6.41
C ASN A 117 16.25 9.21 7.30
N LYS A 118 15.63 10.26 6.76
CA LYS A 118 15.15 11.36 7.60
C LYS A 118 13.99 10.86 8.44
N ASN A 119 14.21 10.81 9.75
CA ASN A 119 13.16 10.81 10.77
C ASN A 119 12.43 12.16 10.73
N ASP A 120 11.78 12.51 9.62
CA ASP A 120 10.97 13.72 9.55
C ASP A 120 9.65 13.49 10.28
N THR A 121 9.73 13.56 11.62
CA THR A 121 8.61 13.44 12.56
C THR A 121 7.40 14.29 12.16
N ILE A 122 7.62 15.44 11.51
CA ILE A 122 6.57 16.37 11.08
C ILE A 122 5.80 15.84 9.85
N LEU A 123 6.50 15.27 8.86
CA LEU A 123 5.87 14.69 7.67
C LEU A 123 5.11 13.41 8.03
N GLU A 124 5.67 12.62 8.96
CA GLU A 124 5.00 11.44 9.52
C GLU A 124 3.73 11.82 10.28
N GLN A 125 3.80 12.78 11.21
CA GLN A 125 2.63 13.26 11.96
C GLN A 125 1.51 13.76 11.04
N ASN A 126 1.85 14.57 10.04
CA ASN A 126 0.87 15.10 9.10
C ASN A 126 0.23 14.00 8.25
N TYR A 127 1.02 13.01 7.81
CA TYR A 127 0.49 11.87 7.07
C TYR A 127 -0.40 10.99 7.94
N PHE A 128 0.00 10.70 9.17
CA PHE A 128 -0.79 9.90 10.11
C PHE A 128 -2.09 10.59 10.48
N TYR A 129 -2.03 11.88 10.76
CA TYR A 129 -3.21 12.70 10.98
C TYR A 129 -4.14 12.64 9.77
N SER A 130 -3.59 12.79 8.56
CA SER A 130 -4.36 12.70 7.32
C SER A 130 -4.96 11.32 7.08
N GLN A 131 -4.22 10.24 7.34
CA GLN A 131 -4.72 8.87 7.22
C GLN A 131 -5.82 8.58 8.24
N LYS A 132 -5.62 8.98 9.49
CA LYS A 132 -6.61 8.81 10.56
C LYS A 132 -7.89 9.57 10.21
N LEU A 133 -7.76 10.83 9.82
CA LEU A 133 -8.88 11.66 9.39
C LEU A 133 -9.60 11.06 8.16
N LEU A 134 -8.84 10.54 7.19
CA LEU A 134 -9.41 9.87 6.03
C LEU A 134 -10.18 8.61 6.43
N ASN A 135 -9.61 7.77 7.30
CA ASN A 135 -10.27 6.55 7.79
C ASN A 135 -11.53 6.87 8.59
N GLU A 136 -11.49 7.86 9.48
CA GLU A 136 -12.66 8.35 10.21
C GLU A 136 -13.75 8.81 9.24
N LYS A 137 -13.39 9.56 8.18
CA LYS A 137 -14.35 9.97 7.15
C LYS A 137 -14.87 8.77 6.34
N ILE A 138 -14.04 7.78 6.00
CA ILE A 138 -14.47 6.55 5.30
C ILE A 138 -15.45 5.76 6.17
N ASP A 139 -15.20 5.66 7.47
CA ASP A 139 -16.09 4.98 8.41
C ASP A 139 -17.47 5.62 8.47
N THR A 140 -17.57 6.95 8.29
CA THR A 140 -18.88 7.62 8.20
C THR A 140 -19.70 7.19 6.97
N LEU A 141 -19.06 6.71 5.90
CA LEU A 141 -19.77 6.19 4.71
C LEU A 141 -20.38 4.81 4.96
N ARG A 142 -19.91 4.08 5.97
CA ARG A 142 -20.31 2.69 6.24
C ARG A 142 -21.79 2.58 6.58
N ILE A 143 -22.30 3.49 7.41
CA ILE A 143 -23.69 3.48 7.86
C ILE A 143 -24.67 3.62 6.67
N PRO A 144 -24.60 4.67 5.83
CA PRO A 144 -25.54 4.81 4.72
C PRO A 144 -25.43 3.67 3.69
N LEU A 145 -24.22 3.17 3.42
CA LEU A 145 -24.03 2.01 2.53
C LEU A 145 -24.68 0.75 3.09
N PHE A 146 -24.50 0.49 4.39
CA PHE A 146 -25.09 -0.66 5.06
C PHE A 146 -26.62 -0.58 5.08
N THR A 147 -27.19 0.61 5.30
CA THR A 147 -28.64 0.80 5.24
C THR A 147 -29.19 0.50 3.85
N ILE A 148 -28.60 1.06 2.80
CA ILE A 148 -29.00 0.79 1.41
C ILE A 148 -28.93 -0.71 1.11
N PHE A 149 -27.82 -1.35 1.47
CA PHE A 149 -27.63 -2.78 1.28
C PHE A 149 -28.69 -3.60 2.02
N SER A 150 -28.94 -3.30 3.29
CA SER A 150 -29.92 -4.01 4.13
C SER A 150 -31.33 -3.88 3.57
N SER A 151 -31.73 -2.68 3.15
CA SER A 151 -33.05 -2.44 2.53
C SER A 151 -33.24 -3.24 1.24
N ILE A 152 -32.21 -3.31 0.39
CA ILE A 152 -32.24 -4.13 -0.84
C ILE A 152 -32.29 -5.62 -0.51
N SER A 153 -31.49 -6.08 0.47
CA SER A 153 -31.48 -7.47 0.91
C SER A 153 -32.84 -7.92 1.47
N ALA A 154 -33.56 -7.06 2.18
CA ALA A 154 -34.89 -7.36 2.71
C ALA A 154 -35.89 -7.70 1.59
N PHE A 155 -35.87 -6.93 0.49
CA PHE A 155 -36.70 -7.23 -0.69
C PHE A 155 -36.32 -8.55 -1.36
N LYS A 156 -35.01 -8.77 -1.55
CA LYS A 156 -34.50 -9.98 -2.19
C LYS A 156 -34.87 -11.24 -1.39
N LEU A 157 -34.70 -11.20 -0.07
CA LEU A 157 -35.03 -12.31 0.80
C LEU A 157 -36.53 -12.65 0.78
N LYS A 158 -37.41 -11.64 0.82
CA LYS A 158 -38.86 -11.89 0.70
C LYS A 158 -39.24 -12.53 -0.62
N ASN A 159 -38.62 -12.08 -1.72
CA ASN A 159 -38.81 -12.69 -3.03
C ASN A 159 -38.33 -14.15 -3.06
N GLU A 160 -37.16 -14.46 -2.48
CA GLU A 160 -36.65 -15.84 -2.38
C GLU A 160 -37.53 -16.75 -1.52
N LEU A 161 -38.18 -16.19 -0.49
CA LEU A 161 -39.09 -16.90 0.40
C LEU A 161 -40.55 -16.95 -0.08
N ASN A 162 -40.86 -16.39 -1.26
CA ASN A 162 -42.22 -16.23 -1.78
C ASN A 162 -43.17 -15.52 -0.78
N LEU A 163 -42.65 -14.58 0.02
CA LEU A 163 -43.43 -13.79 0.96
C LEU A 163 -43.98 -12.54 0.28
N PRO A 164 -45.24 -12.13 0.59
CA PRO A 164 -45.79 -10.91 0.04
C PRO A 164 -45.02 -9.67 0.54
N LEU A 165 -44.80 -8.74 -0.38
CA LEU A 165 -44.31 -7.40 -0.11
C LEU A 165 -45.50 -6.47 0.02
N THR A 166 -45.66 -5.84 1.17
CA THR A 166 -46.69 -4.81 1.36
C THR A 166 -46.21 -3.48 0.81
N GLU A 167 -47.15 -2.65 0.35
CA GLU A 167 -46.86 -1.30 -0.14
C GLU A 167 -46.16 -0.44 0.93
N GLN A 168 -46.56 -0.60 2.20
CA GLN A 168 -45.95 0.08 3.33
C GLN A 168 -44.47 -0.31 3.52
N GLU A 169 -44.13 -1.58 3.39
CA GLU A 169 -42.73 -2.06 3.48
C GLU A 169 -41.90 -1.60 2.29
N ILE A 170 -42.49 -1.55 1.09
CA ILE A 170 -41.84 -1.04 -0.11
C ILE A 170 -41.48 0.44 0.09
N ASN A 171 -42.46 1.25 0.47
CA ASN A 171 -42.25 2.69 0.69
C ASN A 171 -41.23 2.94 1.79
N LEU A 172 -41.31 2.24 2.92
CA LEU A 172 -40.37 2.40 4.03
C LEU A 172 -38.92 2.08 3.64
N ASN A 173 -38.70 1.02 2.86
CA ASN A 173 -37.36 0.64 2.41
C ASN A 173 -36.84 1.58 1.30
N ILE A 174 -37.70 2.05 0.40
CA ILE A 174 -37.33 3.04 -0.63
C ILE A 174 -36.95 4.38 0.03
N ASP A 175 -37.74 4.85 0.99
CA ASP A 175 -37.46 6.08 1.75
C ASP A 175 -36.12 5.97 2.50
N ALA A 176 -35.84 4.81 3.11
CA ALA A 176 -34.56 4.55 3.77
C ALA A 176 -33.38 4.59 2.78
N ILE A 177 -33.54 4.00 1.59
CA ILE A 177 -32.53 4.04 0.53
C ILE A 177 -32.29 5.49 0.06
N GLU A 178 -33.35 6.25 -0.22
CA GLU A 178 -33.25 7.62 -0.70
C GLU A 178 -32.57 8.52 0.34
N LYS A 179 -32.99 8.43 1.60
CA LYS A 179 -32.39 9.19 2.70
C LYS A 179 -30.91 8.86 2.87
N SER A 180 -30.54 7.58 2.86
CA SER A 180 -29.15 7.17 2.97
C SER A 180 -28.31 7.53 1.74
N ALA A 181 -28.87 7.48 0.53
CA ALA A 181 -28.18 7.93 -0.69
C ALA A 181 -27.90 9.43 -0.66
N ASN A 182 -28.85 10.24 -0.18
CA ASN A 182 -28.66 11.67 0.02
C ASN A 182 -27.59 11.97 1.07
N GLN A 183 -27.59 11.25 2.19
CA GLN A 183 -26.53 11.34 3.20
C GLN A 183 -25.15 10.97 2.61
N LEU A 184 -25.06 9.88 1.85
CA LEU A 184 -23.83 9.46 1.19
C LEU A 184 -23.30 10.54 0.24
N ASN A 185 -24.18 11.11 -0.59
CA ASN A 185 -23.82 12.21 -1.50
C ASN A 185 -23.28 13.43 -0.75
N ASN A 186 -23.89 13.80 0.38
CA ASN A 186 -23.41 14.91 1.19
C ASN A 186 -22.04 14.61 1.80
N LEU A 187 -21.84 13.40 2.35
CA LEU A 187 -20.54 12.97 2.89
C LEU A 187 -19.45 12.98 1.80
N ILE A 188 -19.75 12.48 0.60
CA ILE A 188 -18.81 12.51 -0.54
C ILE A 188 -18.44 13.94 -0.93
N LYS A 189 -19.37 14.90 -0.87
CA LYS A 189 -19.05 16.32 -1.12
C LYS A 189 -18.05 16.85 -0.10
N THR A 190 -18.13 16.44 1.17
CA THR A 190 -17.16 16.84 2.22
C THR A 190 -15.79 16.15 2.13
N LEU A 191 -15.67 15.14 1.24
CA LEU A 191 -14.43 14.43 0.95
C LEU A 191 -13.66 15.02 -0.23
N LYS A 192 -14.31 15.85 -1.06
CA LYS A 192 -13.63 16.55 -2.14
C LYS A 192 -12.81 17.72 -1.55
N PRO A 193 -11.58 17.94 -2.03
CA PRO A 193 -10.77 19.09 -1.63
C PRO A 193 -11.43 20.41 -2.02
#